data_AF-W1RUT9-F1
#
_entry.id   AF-W1RUT9-F1
#
_cell.length_a   1.000
_cell.length_b   1.000
_cell.length_c   1.000
_cell.angle_alpha   90.00
_cell.angle_beta   90.00
_cell.angle_gamma   90.00
#
_symmetry.space_group_name_H-M   'P 1'
#
loop_
_entity.id
_entity.type
_entity.pdbx_description
1 polymer ?
#
loop_
_entity_poly.entity_id
_entity_poly.type
_entity_poly.pdbx_seq_one_letter_code
_entity_poly.pdbx_strand_id
1 'polypeptide(L)'
;MRLDKAECIMPDDFLHGTVHDAADDLQAAIRSNPTTLDLWESLTPLGRNEFICWVEDAKQPATRARRIVRTLDELREGKKRPCCWAGCIHRTDKAPGRWQQAVLIDGKPKRVS
;
A
#
# COMPACT_ATOMS: atom_id res chain seq x y z
N MET A 1 23.26 23.05 -33.05
CA MET A 1 23.64 21.71 -32.57
C MET A 1 23.39 21.66 -31.06
N ARG A 2 22.17 21.29 -30.66
CA ARG A 2 21.86 20.98 -29.25
C ARG A 2 21.80 19.47 -29.19
N LEU A 3 22.84 18.87 -28.65
CA LEU A 3 22.86 17.45 -28.36
C LEU A 3 21.96 17.20 -27.15
N ASP A 4 21.24 16.11 -27.28
CA ASP A 4 20.17 15.63 -26.45
C ASP A 4 20.75 15.27 -25.08
N LYS A 5 20.24 15.92 -24.03
CA LYS A 5 20.61 15.60 -22.66
C LYS A 5 20.08 14.22 -22.30
N ALA A 6 20.93 13.21 -22.40
CA ALA A 6 20.83 12.04 -21.55
C ALA A 6 21.41 12.38 -20.17
N GLU A 7 20.56 12.52 -19.15
CA GLU A 7 20.84 12.52 -17.69
C GLU A 7 19.47 12.80 -17.01
N CYS A 8 18.83 12.00 -16.17
CA CYS A 8 19.10 10.73 -15.51
C CYS A 8 17.74 10.00 -15.42
N ILE A 9 17.66 8.70 -15.75
CA ILE A 9 16.48 7.91 -15.40
C ILE A 9 16.53 7.72 -13.88
N MET A 10 15.83 8.58 -13.14
CA MET A 10 15.39 8.25 -11.78
C MET A 10 14.35 7.14 -11.95
N PRO A 11 14.44 5.99 -11.27
CA PRO A 11 13.26 5.14 -11.16
C PRO A 11 12.15 6.01 -10.59
N ASP A 12 11.03 6.06 -11.30
CA ASP A 12 9.83 6.83 -10.95
C ASP A 12 9.51 6.57 -9.47
N ASP A 13 9.80 7.55 -8.61
CA ASP A 13 9.91 7.37 -7.16
C ASP A 13 8.50 7.31 -6.55
N PHE A 14 7.84 6.15 -6.74
CA PHE A 14 6.50 5.93 -6.24
C PHE A 14 6.49 6.02 -4.72
N LEU A 15 5.67 6.91 -4.15
CA LEU A 15 5.64 7.05 -2.70
C LEU A 15 5.08 5.79 -2.05
N HIS A 16 5.91 5.11 -1.27
CA HIS A 16 5.57 3.89 -0.53
C HIS A 16 5.04 4.18 0.89
N GLY A 17 4.70 3.12 1.61
CA GLY A 17 4.31 3.19 3.02
C GLY A 17 5.50 3.39 3.96
N THR A 18 5.26 3.28 5.26
CA THR A 18 6.31 3.32 6.29
C THR A 18 7.07 2.00 6.41
N VAL A 19 6.39 0.88 6.20
CA VAL A 19 6.93 -0.48 6.36
C VAL A 19 6.67 -1.35 5.13
N HIS A 20 5.65 -1.02 4.33
CA HIS A 20 5.27 -1.75 3.13
C HIS A 20 5.52 -0.94 1.87
N ASP A 21 6.08 -1.61 0.87
CA ASP A 21 6.24 -1.08 -0.49
C ASP A 21 5.05 -1.51 -1.36
N ALA A 22 4.57 -0.61 -2.20
CA ALA A 22 3.45 -0.91 -3.08
C ALA A 22 3.92 -1.84 -4.21
N ALA A 23 3.26 -2.97 -4.40
CA ALA A 23 3.54 -3.84 -5.54
C ALA A 23 3.11 -3.21 -6.87
N ASP A 24 3.68 -3.71 -7.97
CA ASP A 24 3.56 -3.13 -9.32
C ASP A 24 2.12 -2.98 -9.81
N ASP A 25 1.21 -3.89 -9.46
CA ASP A 25 -0.18 -3.82 -9.89
C ASP A 25 -0.95 -2.67 -9.22
N LEU A 26 -0.67 -2.41 -7.94
CA LEU A 26 -1.19 -1.24 -7.23
C LEU A 26 -0.55 0.04 -7.77
N GLN A 27 0.77 0.05 -8.02
CA GLN A 27 1.45 1.21 -8.60
C GLN A 27 0.87 1.56 -9.98
N ALA A 28 0.72 0.57 -10.85
CA ALA A 28 0.17 0.74 -12.19
C ALA A 28 -1.28 1.27 -12.13
N ALA A 29 -2.10 0.73 -11.24
CA ALA A 29 -3.47 1.18 -11.06
C ALA A 29 -3.55 2.65 -10.60
N ILE A 30 -2.70 3.05 -9.65
CA ILE A 30 -2.67 4.44 -9.15
C ILE A 30 -2.13 5.39 -10.22
N ARG A 31 -1.03 5.05 -10.89
CA ARG A 31 -0.42 5.85 -11.97
C ARG A 31 -1.33 6.00 -13.19
N SER A 32 -2.26 5.07 -13.41
CA SER A 32 -3.19 5.13 -14.56
C SER A 32 -4.12 6.34 -14.53
N ASN A 33 -4.25 7.02 -13.39
CA ASN A 33 -5.08 8.20 -13.23
C ASN A 33 -4.32 9.30 -12.47
N PRO A 34 -3.94 10.42 -13.12
CA PRO A 34 -3.18 11.49 -12.48
C PRO A 34 -3.83 12.05 -11.21
N THR A 35 -5.16 12.20 -11.18
CA THR A 35 -5.88 12.66 -9.98
C THR A 35 -5.76 11.66 -8.83
N THR A 36 -5.79 10.36 -9.12
CA THR A 36 -5.59 9.34 -8.08
C THR A 36 -4.14 9.32 -7.58
N LEU A 37 -3.17 9.57 -8.46
CA LEU A 37 -1.76 9.70 -8.08
C LEU A 37 -1.54 10.91 -7.15
N ASP A 38 -2.06 12.08 -7.49
CA ASP A 38 -1.98 13.28 -6.63
C ASP A 38 -2.59 13.02 -5.23
N LEU A 39 -3.74 12.34 -5.20
CA LEU A 39 -4.40 11.96 -3.95
C LEU A 39 -3.55 10.98 -3.12
N TRP A 40 -2.92 10.01 -3.78
CA TRP A 40 -2.00 9.06 -3.15
C TRP A 40 -0.78 9.75 -2.56
N GLU A 41 -0.18 10.68 -3.31
CA GLU A 41 0.98 11.44 -2.88
C GLU A 41 0.65 12.36 -1.70
N SER A 42 -0.58 12.90 -1.65
CA SER A 42 -1.08 13.71 -0.53
C SER A 42 -1.31 12.94 0.78
N LEU A 43 -1.30 11.59 0.74
CA LEU A 43 -1.43 10.79 1.96
C LEU A 43 -0.18 10.93 2.83
N THR A 44 -0.35 10.72 4.13
CA THR A 44 0.81 10.48 5.00
C THR A 44 1.46 9.14 4.63
N PRO A 45 2.76 8.93 4.93
CA PRO A 45 3.40 7.62 4.75
C PRO A 45 2.62 6.50 5.43
N LEU A 46 2.04 6.78 6.61
CA LEU A 46 1.17 5.83 7.31
C LEU A 46 -0.13 5.56 6.54
N GLY A 47 -0.79 6.57 5.97
CA GLY A 47 -1.99 6.37 5.14
C GLY A 47 -1.74 5.45 3.96
N ARG A 48 -0.62 5.63 3.26
CA ARG A 48 -0.19 4.72 2.17
C ARG A 48 0.08 3.31 2.69
N ASN A 49 0.81 3.20 3.80
CA ASN A 49 1.12 1.92 4.45
C ASN A 49 -0.14 1.09 4.72
N GLU A 50 -1.22 1.74 5.14
CA GLU A 50 -2.49 1.07 5.44
C GLU A 50 -3.17 0.51 4.20
N PHE A 51 -3.21 1.27 3.10
CA PHE A 51 -3.73 0.78 1.82
C PHE A 51 -2.87 -0.35 1.26
N ILE A 52 -1.55 -0.21 1.29
CA ILE A 52 -0.62 -1.24 0.81
C ILE A 52 -0.83 -2.54 1.60
N CYS A 53 -0.73 -2.49 2.92
CA CYS A 53 -0.89 -3.67 3.77
C CYS A 53 -2.27 -4.33 3.57
N TRP A 54 -3.33 -3.54 3.41
CA TRP A 54 -4.66 -4.06 3.12
C TRP A 54 -4.75 -4.74 1.75
N VAL A 55 -4.13 -4.21 0.71
CA VAL A 55 -4.09 -4.86 -0.61
C VAL A 55 -3.23 -6.15 -0.58
N GLU A 56 -2.11 -6.14 0.14
CA GLU A 56 -1.20 -7.29 0.29
C GLU A 56 -1.79 -8.45 1.10
N ASP A 57 -2.59 -8.15 2.12
CA ASP A 57 -3.28 -9.16 2.93
C ASP A 57 -4.27 -10.02 2.11
N ALA A 58 -4.70 -9.55 0.94
CA ALA A 58 -5.54 -10.33 0.04
C ALA A 58 -4.77 -11.42 -0.71
N LYS A 59 -4.72 -12.62 -0.13
CA LYS A 59 -4.07 -13.81 -0.71
C LYS A 59 -4.73 -14.34 -1.99
N GLN A 60 -6.01 -14.04 -2.21
CA GLN A 60 -6.76 -14.48 -3.39
C GLN A 60 -6.71 -13.41 -4.49
N PRO A 61 -6.34 -13.74 -5.75
CA PRO A 61 -6.19 -12.76 -6.82
C PRO A 61 -7.45 -11.92 -7.07
N ALA A 62 -8.63 -12.54 -7.03
CA ALA A 62 -9.91 -11.83 -7.20
C ALA A 62 -10.17 -10.80 -6.08
N THR A 63 -9.79 -11.12 -4.84
CA THR A 63 -9.91 -10.20 -3.70
C THR A 63 -8.90 -9.06 -3.83
N ARG A 64 -7.68 -9.35 -4.26
CA ARG A 64 -6.63 -8.34 -4.49
C ARG A 64 -7.07 -7.33 -5.54
N ALA A 65 -7.52 -7.80 -6.71
CA ALA A 65 -8.04 -6.93 -7.78
C ALA A 65 -9.18 -6.03 -7.28
N ARG A 66 -10.11 -6.58 -6.49
CA ARG A 66 -11.21 -5.80 -5.90
C ARG A 66 -10.71 -4.74 -4.91
N ARG A 67 -9.72 -5.05 -4.06
CA ARG A 67 -9.14 -4.09 -3.11
C ARG A 67 -8.36 -2.98 -3.83
N ILE A 68 -7.70 -3.28 -4.95
CA ILE A 68 -7.05 -2.26 -5.78
C ILE A 68 -8.09 -1.27 -6.34
N VAL A 69 -9.15 -1.75 -6.98
CA VAL A 69 -10.22 -0.88 -7.50
C VAL A 69 -10.82 -0.02 -6.38
N ARG A 70 -11.14 -0.63 -5.25
CA ARG A 70 -11.68 0.07 -4.09
C ARG A 70 -10.71 1.08 -3.49
N THR A 71 -9.39 0.84 -3.55
CA THR A 71 -8.40 1.83 -3.15
C THR A 71 -8.52 3.10 -4.00
N LEU A 72 -8.66 2.97 -5.32
CA LEU A 72 -8.83 4.13 -6.20
C LEU A 72 -10.11 4.91 -5.88
N ASP A 73 -11.22 4.20 -5.62
CA ASP A 73 -12.50 4.82 -5.27
C ASP A 73 -12.45 5.52 -3.91
N GLU A 74 -11.89 4.87 -2.89
CA GLU A 74 -11.77 5.45 -1.56
C GLU A 74 -10.85 6.68 -1.52
N LEU A 75 -9.79 6.70 -2.34
CA LEU A 75 -8.96 7.89 -2.52
C LEU A 75 -9.79 9.06 -3.09
N ARG A 76 -10.60 8.80 -4.13
CA ARG A 76 -11.47 9.81 -4.76
C ARG A 76 -12.57 10.29 -3.80
N GLU A 77 -13.02 9.43 -2.90
CA GLU A 77 -13.93 9.79 -1.80
C GLU A 77 -13.22 10.54 -0.64
N GLY A 78 -11.91 10.80 -0.75
CA GLY A 78 -11.13 11.53 0.24
C GLY A 78 -10.74 10.71 1.47
N LYS A 79 -10.90 9.39 1.44
CA LYS A 79 -10.48 8.51 2.53
C LYS A 79 -8.95 8.52 2.64
N LYS A 80 -8.46 8.53 3.88
CA LYS A 80 -7.03 8.50 4.19
C LYS A 80 -6.54 7.13 4.67
N ARG A 81 -7.46 6.15 4.75
CA ARG A 81 -7.21 4.74 5.12
C ARG A 81 -8.32 3.86 4.50
N PRO A 82 -8.09 2.54 4.35
CA PRO A 82 -9.10 1.64 3.86
C PRO A 82 -10.33 1.60 4.76
N CYS A 83 -11.55 1.59 4.21
CA CYS A 83 -12.75 1.40 5.02
C CYS A 83 -12.94 -0.08 5.43
N CYS A 84 -13.45 -0.30 6.64
CA CYS A 84 -13.56 -1.62 7.28
C CYS A 84 -12.21 -2.36 7.49
N TRP A 85 -11.09 -1.64 7.52
CA TRP A 85 -9.77 -2.15 7.88
C TRP A 85 -9.43 -1.84 9.34
N ALA A 86 -8.99 -2.87 10.08
CA ALA A 86 -8.67 -2.74 11.50
C ALA A 86 -7.35 -1.96 11.74
N GLY A 87 -6.48 -1.92 10.74
CA GLY A 87 -5.16 -1.27 10.79
C GLY A 87 -4.05 -2.23 10.38
N CYS A 88 -2.90 -1.74 9.93
CA CYS A 88 -1.74 -2.58 9.69
C CYS A 88 -1.25 -3.23 11.00
N ILE A 89 -0.80 -4.49 10.93
CA ILE A 89 -0.25 -5.21 12.10
C ILE A 89 1.04 -4.58 12.65
N HIS A 90 1.72 -3.77 11.84
CA HIS A 90 2.94 -3.04 12.20
C HIS A 90 2.66 -1.70 12.89
N ARG A 91 1.40 -1.36 13.15
CA ARG A 91 1.05 -0.18 13.94
C ARG A 91 1.54 -0.32 15.37
N THR A 92 2.17 0.73 15.88
CA THR A 92 2.61 0.82 17.29
C THR A 92 1.63 1.65 18.13
N ASP A 93 0.73 2.41 17.50
CA ASP A 93 -0.26 3.26 18.16
C ASP A 93 -1.50 2.49 18.66
N LYS A 94 -1.69 1.25 18.20
CA LYS A 94 -2.84 0.41 18.56
C LYS A 94 -2.43 -1.05 18.74
N ALA A 95 -3.03 -1.70 19.73
CA ALA A 95 -2.90 -3.15 19.88
C ALA A 95 -3.57 -3.88 18.69
N PRO A 96 -2.93 -4.90 18.10
CA PRO A 96 -3.52 -5.70 17.04
C PRO A 96 -4.82 -6.37 17.51
N GLY A 97 -5.84 -6.41 16.66
CA GLY A 97 -7.09 -7.13 16.93
C GLY A 97 -6.90 -8.65 17.03
N ARG A 98 -7.89 -9.37 17.56
CA ARG A 98 -7.79 -10.84 17.82
C ARG A 98 -7.30 -11.65 16.62
N TRP A 99 -7.79 -11.36 15.42
CA TRP A 99 -7.37 -12.09 14.21
C TRP A 99 -5.94 -11.73 13.78
N GLN A 100 -5.51 -10.48 13.99
CA GLN A 100 -4.16 -10.02 13.68
C GLN A 100 -3.13 -10.66 14.61
N GLN A 101 -3.50 -10.82 15.88
CA GLN A 101 -2.68 -11.55 16.86
C GLN A 101 -2.47 -13.00 16.42
N ALA A 102 -3.49 -13.66 15.86
CA ALA A 102 -3.36 -15.03 15.36
C ALA A 102 -2.36 -15.13 14.19
N VAL A 103 -2.42 -14.19 13.22
CA VAL A 103 -1.47 -14.14 12.10
C VAL A 103 -0.02 -13.96 12.57
N LEU A 104 0.22 -13.13 13.59
CA LEU A 104 1.56 -12.92 14.16
C LEU A 104 2.13 -14.19 14.84
N ILE A 105 1.27 -15.09 15.32
CA ILE A 105 1.69 -16.36 15.94
C ILE A 105 2.11 -17.37 14.86
N ASP A 106 1.35 -17.46 13.77
CA ASP A 106 1.64 -18.37 12.66
C ASP A 106 2.86 -17.93 11.82
N GLY A 107 3.23 -16.63 11.87
CA GLY A 107 4.36 -16.06 11.14
C GLY A 107 5.72 -16.11 11.85
N LYS A 108 5.81 -16.55 13.11
CA LYS A 108 7.12 -16.72 13.77
C LYS A 108 7.83 -17.94 13.18
N PRO A 109 9.03 -17.82 12.58
CA PRO A 109 9.82 -18.99 12.26
C PRO A 109 10.05 -19.77 13.56
N LYS A 110 9.77 -21.08 13.55
CA LYS A 110 10.11 -21.92 14.69
C LYS A 110 11.59 -21.73 14.98
N ARG A 111 11.91 -21.22 16.17
CA ARG A 111 13.30 -21.25 16.65
C ARG A 111 13.70 -22.72 16.66
N VAL A 112 14.60 -23.08 15.76
CA VAL A 112 15.27 -24.37 15.79
C VAL A 112 16.14 -24.35 17.04
N SER A 113 15.82 -25.26 17.97
CA SER A 113 16.53 -25.49 19.22
C SER A 113 17.93 -26.07 18.98
#